data_AF-A0A9D4QP06-F1
#
_entry.id   AF-A0A9D4QP06-F1
#
_cell.length_a   1.000
_cell.length_b   1.000
_cell.length_c   1.000
_cell.angle_alpha   90.00
_cell.angle_beta   90.00
_cell.angle_gamma   90.00
#
_symmetry.space_group_name_H-M   'P 1'
#
loop_
_entity.id
_entity.type
_entity.pdbx_description
1 polymer ?
#
loop_
_entity_poly.entity_id
_entity_poly.type
_entity_poly.pdbx_seq_one_letter_code
_entity_poly.pdbx_strand_id
1 'polypeptide(L)'
;MSRGKKATQFKLGHKPKWTTSTEIHQPGVSSASSEAPKASKRLVRPTDKEAWDSQFVRTTAGLAQADTLAYTLRPKPEKEEKTDCECGRNENFIVNNEKMLALIKDVHASGCKKPNMKMKVTRAGLCVYICVKCSYCGFNSQTLPMLDTIQSARGPPAGFLNYLVAMPVLKSKIGMDDVATVLTWLNIKAPCKQTFEKKFNDLGQAQTELSDKQLELNQDYVANVMKKAGFEPEVDIQFDVAYTCRPQGGCEKSTQSFGALVEHNTGQKLPLAIAMANKHCRKRNCRHDNCSKTFAAEASIASSERVLLHRSLDKVKDGPLAVKSITTDSGTQSEKAIRDYYKLKKQTNHLKKQTATHYKCFVHKLRALERHVRAAKSDIKSIPKKYNKDEYMRKLASCLRCRVRIELERLRKQSCSDELFLRSAKFAIENILHCFSGDHKMCKERSRVCTYRVTSSYKHLPYGEPLALQESDKKIVVGNINKTFDATGLKEVAKLFNTNACESLNASVFHYAPKTSFYARNFAALCHSAVHTRSLGPSKSSMKVAEKVTGKKISLHSMIYNQLKAKDRRREYDSRRKASVRYKIVRFYLRKRHANRALYRDGLYASESMSSTSAADHSYGLKV
;
A
#
# COMPACT_ATOMS: atom_id res chain seq x y z
N MET A 1 -5.12 29.70 -51.27
CA MET A 1 -3.76 29.12 -51.04
C MET A 1 -3.83 28.12 -49.90
N SER A 2 -4.01 26.85 -50.24
CA SER A 2 -4.15 25.70 -49.35
C SER A 2 -2.77 25.09 -49.05
N ARG A 3 -2.43 24.91 -47.77
CA ARG A 3 -1.23 24.14 -47.37
C ARG A 3 -1.67 22.79 -46.80
N GLY A 4 -1.34 21.75 -47.56
CA GLY A 4 -1.76 20.37 -47.36
C GLY A 4 -1.15 19.69 -46.13
N LYS A 5 -1.97 18.83 -45.52
CA LYS A 5 -1.58 17.88 -44.48
C LYS A 5 -0.94 16.66 -45.14
N LYS A 6 0.31 16.34 -44.81
CA LYS A 6 0.93 15.06 -45.17
C LYS A 6 0.50 13.98 -44.18
N ALA A 7 -0.21 12.97 -44.67
CA ALA A 7 -0.52 11.74 -43.94
C ALA A 7 0.66 10.77 -44.04
N THR A 8 1.15 10.28 -42.91
CA THR A 8 2.13 9.19 -42.84
C THR A 8 1.42 7.84 -42.87
N GLN A 9 1.55 7.12 -43.99
CA GLN A 9 1.16 5.72 -44.11
C GLN A 9 2.24 4.81 -43.50
N PHE A 10 1.86 3.94 -42.57
CA PHE A 10 2.71 2.84 -42.12
C PHE A 10 2.55 1.66 -43.08
N LYS A 11 3.64 1.25 -43.76
CA LYS A 11 3.70 -0.01 -44.51
C LYS A 11 3.91 -1.19 -43.54
N LEU A 12 3.03 -2.18 -43.60
CA LEU A 12 3.22 -3.50 -43.00
C LEU A 12 4.35 -4.25 -43.73
N GLY A 13 5.22 -4.92 -42.97
CA GLY A 13 6.10 -5.97 -43.50
C GLY A 13 7.59 -5.67 -43.35
N HIS A 14 8.15 -5.86 -42.16
CA HIS A 14 9.56 -6.18 -41.99
C HIS A 14 9.73 -7.23 -40.90
N LYS A 15 10.10 -8.45 -41.29
CA LYS A 15 10.65 -9.47 -40.40
C LYS A 15 12.17 -9.25 -40.33
N PRO A 16 12.80 -9.27 -39.14
CA PRO A 16 14.25 -9.17 -39.05
C PRO A 16 14.90 -10.52 -39.40
N LYS A 17 15.83 -10.50 -40.38
CA LYS A 17 16.77 -11.57 -40.68
C LYS A 17 17.88 -11.56 -39.61
N TRP A 18 18.13 -12.70 -38.99
CA TRP A 18 19.34 -12.94 -38.21
C TRP A 18 20.37 -13.57 -39.13
N THR A 19 21.51 -12.90 -39.32
CA THR A 19 22.67 -13.40 -40.04
C THR A 19 23.64 -14.04 -39.06
N THR A 20 23.98 -15.29 -39.33
CA THR A 20 25.04 -16.09 -38.71
C THR A 20 26.34 -15.93 -39.48
N SER A 21 27.40 -15.50 -38.79
CA SER A 21 28.83 -15.75 -39.03
C SER A 21 29.56 -15.00 -37.90
N THR A 22 30.66 -15.44 -37.31
CA THR A 22 31.83 -16.09 -37.92
C THR A 22 32.61 -16.85 -36.85
N GLU A 23 33.28 -17.91 -37.31
CA GLU A 23 34.27 -18.75 -36.63
C GLU A 23 35.53 -17.96 -36.23
N ILE A 24 36.14 -18.29 -35.09
CA ILE A 24 37.58 -18.13 -34.85
C ILE A 24 38.08 -19.34 -34.06
N HIS A 25 39.14 -19.95 -34.61
CA HIS A 25 39.93 -21.08 -34.11
C HIS A 25 40.50 -20.90 -32.69
N GLN A 26 40.65 -22.02 -31.97
CA GLN A 26 41.70 -22.20 -30.95
C GLN A 26 42.38 -23.57 -31.15
N PRO A 27 43.71 -23.67 -30.95
CA PRO A 27 44.43 -24.94 -30.96
C PRO A 27 44.36 -25.62 -29.59
N GLY A 28 44.38 -26.95 -29.60
CA GLY A 28 44.27 -27.78 -28.41
C GLY A 28 45.58 -27.96 -27.65
N VAL A 29 45.44 -28.24 -26.34
CA VAL A 29 46.36 -29.09 -25.57
C VAL A 29 45.53 -29.89 -24.56
N SER A 30 45.86 -31.16 -24.45
CA SER A 30 45.28 -32.23 -23.64
C SER A 30 45.54 -32.09 -22.13
N SER A 31 44.61 -32.55 -21.30
CA SER A 31 44.88 -33.48 -20.17
C SER A 31 43.63 -33.81 -19.33
N ALA A 32 43.46 -35.11 -19.11
CA ALA A 32 43.00 -35.82 -17.91
C ALA A 32 41.68 -35.41 -17.19
N SER A 33 40.65 -36.21 -17.47
CA SER A 33 39.81 -36.95 -16.50
C SER A 33 39.60 -36.38 -15.09
N SER A 34 38.37 -35.92 -14.82
CA SER A 34 37.59 -36.40 -13.68
C SER A 34 36.10 -36.14 -13.93
N GLU A 35 35.33 -37.22 -14.00
CA GLU A 35 33.88 -37.18 -14.14
C GLU A 35 33.23 -36.62 -12.87
N ALA A 36 32.50 -35.52 -13.00
CA ALA A 36 31.55 -35.06 -12.00
C ALA A 36 30.19 -34.89 -12.69
N PRO A 37 29.08 -35.47 -12.15
CA PRO A 37 27.79 -35.42 -12.82
C PRO A 37 27.25 -33.99 -12.78
N LYS A 38 27.24 -33.31 -13.94
CA LYS A 38 26.50 -32.06 -14.15
C LYS A 38 25.00 -32.37 -14.19
N ALA A 39 24.41 -32.58 -13.02
CA ALA A 39 22.97 -32.44 -12.85
C ALA A 39 22.62 -30.95 -13.06
N SER A 40 22.19 -30.62 -14.27
CA SER A 40 21.45 -29.39 -14.57
C SER A 40 20.24 -29.33 -13.64
N LYS A 41 20.38 -28.64 -12.50
CA LYS A 41 19.26 -28.24 -11.65
C LYS A 41 18.46 -27.21 -12.41
N ARG A 42 17.62 -27.68 -13.32
CA ARG A 42 16.45 -26.96 -13.81
C ARG A 42 15.63 -26.66 -12.55
N LEU A 43 15.69 -25.42 -12.07
CA LEU A 43 14.86 -24.92 -10.97
C LEU A 43 13.40 -25.10 -11.37
N VAL A 44 12.83 -26.25 -11.03
CA VAL A 44 11.40 -26.49 -11.05
C VAL A 44 10.84 -25.46 -10.07
N ARG A 45 10.07 -24.50 -10.58
CA ARG A 45 9.32 -23.58 -9.72
C ARG A 45 8.44 -24.46 -8.84
N PRO A 46 8.55 -24.39 -7.50
CA PRO A 46 7.57 -25.05 -6.64
C PRO A 46 6.19 -24.53 -7.04
N THR A 47 5.29 -25.43 -7.40
CA THR A 47 3.90 -25.12 -7.76
C THR A 47 3.13 -24.51 -6.58
N ASP A 48 3.62 -24.70 -5.36
CA ASP A 48 3.05 -24.17 -4.14
C ASP A 48 3.70 -22.85 -3.70
N LYS A 49 2.90 -21.77 -3.76
CA LYS A 49 3.27 -20.43 -3.30
C LYS A 49 3.84 -20.42 -1.87
N GLU A 50 3.30 -21.26 -0.99
CA GLU A 50 3.80 -21.44 0.39
C GLU A 50 5.22 -21.98 0.46
N ALA A 51 5.62 -22.86 -0.47
CA ALA A 51 6.99 -23.39 -0.53
C ALA A 51 7.99 -22.33 -1.00
N TRP A 52 7.55 -21.45 -1.91
CA TRP A 52 8.38 -20.31 -2.33
C TRP A 52 8.52 -19.28 -1.20
N ASP A 53 7.43 -18.94 -0.54
CA ASP A 53 7.46 -18.00 0.58
C ASP A 53 8.20 -18.58 1.80
N SER A 54 8.16 -19.90 2.05
CA SER A 54 8.99 -20.53 3.10
C SER A 54 10.48 -20.50 2.75
N GLN A 55 10.85 -20.71 1.48
CA GLN A 55 12.23 -20.53 1.02
C GLN A 55 12.68 -19.07 1.12
N PHE A 56 11.79 -18.11 0.84
CA PHE A 56 12.04 -16.70 1.09
C PHE A 56 12.27 -16.43 2.57
N VAL A 57 11.43 -16.95 3.47
CA VAL A 57 11.63 -16.82 4.93
C VAL A 57 12.98 -17.40 5.35
N ARG A 58 13.35 -18.60 4.88
CA ARG A 58 14.66 -19.21 5.17
C ARG A 58 15.84 -18.35 4.71
N THR A 59 15.72 -17.69 3.57
CA THR A 59 16.79 -16.85 3.00
C THR A 59 16.80 -15.41 3.50
N THR A 60 15.68 -14.92 4.04
CA THR A 60 15.50 -13.52 4.47
C THR A 60 15.23 -13.35 5.97
N ALA A 61 15.25 -14.43 6.76
CA ALA A 61 15.28 -14.39 8.22
C ALA A 61 16.52 -13.59 8.70
N GLY A 62 16.41 -12.26 8.71
CA GLY A 62 17.49 -11.33 8.99
C GLY A 62 17.57 -10.10 8.07
N LEU A 63 16.81 -10.03 6.96
CA LEU A 63 16.95 -8.98 5.95
C LEU A 63 15.70 -8.11 5.82
N ALA A 64 15.75 -6.92 6.42
CA ALA A 64 14.75 -5.87 6.18
C ALA A 64 14.86 -5.37 4.73
N GLN A 65 13.83 -5.59 3.91
CA GLN A 65 13.72 -4.96 2.59
C GLN A 65 13.17 -3.53 2.70
N ALA A 66 13.78 -2.63 1.93
CA ALA A 66 13.41 -1.22 1.87
C ALA A 66 12.33 -0.98 0.81
N ASP A 67 11.09 -0.81 1.28
CA ASP A 67 9.96 -0.42 0.45
C ASP A 67 9.81 1.10 0.32
N THR A 68 9.63 1.58 -0.90
CA THR A 68 9.40 2.99 -1.21
C THR A 68 7.99 3.20 -1.75
N LEU A 69 7.15 3.92 -0.99
CA LEU A 69 5.75 4.25 -1.30
C LEU A 69 5.58 5.04 -2.61
N ALA A 70 4.56 4.71 -3.40
CA ALA A 70 4.05 5.53 -4.51
C ALA A 70 2.94 6.47 -4.02
N TYR A 71 2.98 7.74 -4.40
CA TYR A 71 1.93 8.73 -4.14
C TYR A 71 1.44 9.29 -5.48
N THR A 72 0.13 9.46 -5.62
CA THR A 72 -0.56 10.10 -6.74
C THR A 72 -0.97 11.53 -6.38
N LEU A 73 -0.85 12.42 -7.37
CA LEU A 73 -1.29 13.81 -7.36
C LEU A 73 -2.83 13.88 -7.34
N ARG A 74 -3.40 14.88 -6.64
CA ARG A 74 -4.83 15.21 -6.68
C ARG A 74 -5.07 16.36 -7.67
N PRO A 75 -6.19 16.39 -8.41
CA PRO A 75 -6.72 17.60 -9.04
C PRO A 75 -7.41 18.52 -8.01
N LYS A 76 -7.52 19.81 -8.34
CA LYS A 76 -8.31 20.80 -7.59
C LYS A 76 -9.81 20.67 -7.94
N PRO A 77 -10.74 20.86 -6.98
CA PRO A 77 -12.15 20.98 -7.28
C PRO A 77 -12.50 22.41 -7.72
N GLU A 78 -13.29 22.54 -8.78
CA GLU A 78 -14.03 23.76 -9.13
C GLU A 78 -15.43 23.73 -8.49
N LYS A 79 -16.02 24.91 -8.30
CA LYS A 79 -17.32 25.11 -7.66
C LYS A 79 -18.44 25.02 -8.70
N GLU A 80 -19.49 24.28 -8.39
CA GLU A 80 -20.72 24.23 -9.19
C GLU A 80 -21.83 25.09 -8.56
N GLU A 81 -22.50 25.85 -9.43
CA GLU A 81 -23.77 26.54 -9.19
C GLU A 81 -24.94 25.54 -9.25
N LYS A 82 -26.01 25.85 -8.51
CA LYS A 82 -27.24 25.06 -8.48
C LYS A 82 -28.23 25.59 -9.51
N THR A 83 -28.78 24.69 -10.31
CA THR A 83 -30.04 24.90 -11.03
C THR A 83 -30.96 23.70 -10.82
N ASP A 84 -32.19 24.00 -10.42
CA ASP A 84 -33.28 23.02 -10.33
C ASP A 84 -33.79 22.73 -11.75
N CYS A 85 -34.02 21.46 -12.07
CA CYS A 85 -34.57 21.06 -13.36
C CYS A 85 -35.67 20.00 -13.18
N GLU A 86 -36.84 20.33 -13.71
CA GLU A 86 -38.00 19.44 -13.84
C GLU A 86 -37.69 18.27 -14.78
N CYS A 87 -38.14 17.08 -14.42
CA CYS A 87 -37.78 15.83 -15.10
C CYS A 87 -38.49 15.72 -16.46
N GLY A 88 -37.77 15.90 -17.56
CA GLY A 88 -38.27 15.75 -18.94
C GLY A 88 -38.46 14.30 -19.41
N ARG A 89 -39.25 14.13 -20.47
CA ARG A 89 -39.67 12.84 -21.10
C ARG A 89 -38.54 12.06 -21.81
N ASN A 90 -37.30 12.56 -21.82
CA ASN A 90 -36.13 11.91 -22.43
C ASN A 90 -35.24 11.36 -21.32
N GLU A 91 -35.39 10.10 -20.96
CA GLU A 91 -34.54 9.44 -19.95
C GLU A 91 -33.81 8.23 -20.57
N ASN A 92 -32.56 8.01 -20.15
CA ASN A 92 -31.78 6.83 -20.51
C ASN A 92 -32.00 5.67 -19.53
N PHE A 93 -32.07 4.44 -20.07
CA PHE A 93 -32.24 3.21 -19.28
C PHE A 93 -31.08 2.24 -19.49
N ILE A 94 -30.75 1.47 -18.45
CA ILE A 94 -29.81 0.35 -18.55
C ILE A 94 -30.62 -0.94 -18.71
N VAL A 95 -30.46 -1.62 -19.84
CA VAL A 95 -31.15 -2.87 -20.15
C VAL A 95 -30.16 -3.99 -20.46
N ASN A 96 -30.53 -5.23 -20.13
CA ASN A 96 -29.79 -6.42 -20.54
C ASN A 96 -30.17 -6.74 -22.00
N ASN A 97 -29.15 -6.78 -22.87
CA ASN A 97 -29.32 -7.05 -24.30
C ASN A 97 -30.04 -8.37 -24.59
N GLU A 98 -29.75 -9.45 -23.87
CA GLU A 98 -30.39 -10.76 -24.08
C GLU A 98 -31.90 -10.68 -23.80
N LYS A 99 -32.29 -9.98 -22.74
CA LYS A 99 -33.69 -9.80 -22.36
C LYS A 99 -34.44 -8.85 -23.29
N MET A 100 -33.75 -7.83 -23.80
CA MET A 100 -34.29 -6.94 -24.82
C MET A 100 -34.51 -7.69 -26.14
N LEU A 101 -33.57 -8.54 -26.55
CA LEU A 101 -33.71 -9.39 -27.73
C LEU A 101 -34.86 -10.38 -27.59
N ALA A 102 -35.07 -10.96 -26.40
CA ALA A 102 -36.23 -11.80 -26.12
C ALA A 102 -37.54 -11.03 -26.31
N LEU A 103 -37.64 -9.81 -25.77
CA LEU A 103 -38.81 -8.95 -25.97
C LEU A 103 -39.05 -8.61 -27.45
N ILE A 104 -38.00 -8.33 -28.21
CA ILE A 104 -38.10 -8.06 -29.66
C ILE A 104 -38.64 -9.31 -30.39
N LYS A 105 -38.14 -10.50 -30.05
CA LYS A 105 -38.64 -11.77 -30.62
C LYS A 105 -40.11 -11.99 -30.30
N ASP A 106 -40.55 -11.72 -29.08
CA ASP A 106 -41.96 -11.83 -28.68
C ASP A 106 -42.85 -10.87 -29.50
N VAL A 107 -42.38 -9.64 -29.71
CA VAL A 107 -43.09 -8.65 -30.54
C VAL A 107 -43.17 -9.10 -31.99
N HIS A 108 -42.10 -9.64 -32.55
CA HIS A 108 -42.09 -10.17 -33.93
C HIS A 108 -43.02 -11.38 -34.09
N ALA A 109 -43.07 -12.26 -33.08
CA ALA A 109 -43.94 -13.44 -33.08
C ALA A 109 -45.44 -13.08 -33.07
N SER A 110 -45.82 -11.84 -32.76
CA SER A 110 -47.22 -11.39 -32.77
C SER A 110 -47.87 -11.40 -34.16
N GLY A 111 -47.10 -11.51 -35.25
CA GLY A 111 -47.61 -11.54 -36.62
C GLY A 111 -48.30 -10.24 -37.08
N CYS A 112 -48.16 -9.14 -36.33
CA CYS A 112 -48.80 -7.87 -36.65
C CYS A 112 -48.21 -7.25 -37.93
N LYS A 113 -49.01 -7.12 -38.98
CA LYS A 113 -48.58 -6.54 -40.28
C LYS A 113 -48.26 -5.04 -40.21
N LYS A 114 -48.86 -4.31 -39.26
CA LYS A 114 -48.65 -2.86 -39.05
C LYS A 114 -48.48 -2.59 -37.55
N PRO A 115 -47.32 -2.90 -36.95
CA PRO A 115 -47.14 -2.77 -35.51
C PRO A 115 -47.14 -1.29 -35.08
N ASN A 116 -48.08 -0.90 -34.21
CA ASN A 116 -48.06 0.39 -33.50
C ASN A 116 -47.81 0.14 -32.00
N MET A 117 -46.53 -0.09 -31.68
CA MET A 117 -46.09 -0.55 -30.38
C MET A 117 -45.91 0.61 -29.41
N LYS A 118 -46.67 0.61 -28.32
CA LYS A 118 -46.49 1.50 -27.16
C LYS A 118 -45.75 0.75 -26.06
N MET A 119 -44.63 1.30 -25.63
CA MET A 119 -43.82 0.73 -24.56
C MET A 119 -44.25 1.32 -23.21
N LYS A 120 -44.61 0.45 -22.25
CA LYS A 120 -44.80 0.81 -20.85
C LYS A 120 -43.57 0.39 -20.07
N VAL A 121 -42.90 1.37 -19.46
CA VAL A 121 -41.71 1.15 -18.63
C VAL A 121 -42.07 1.36 -17.16
N THR A 122 -41.77 0.38 -16.30
CA THR A 122 -41.93 0.48 -14.84
C THR A 122 -40.56 0.39 -14.17
N ARG A 123 -40.27 1.29 -13.22
CA ARG A 123 -38.95 1.37 -12.58
C ARG A 123 -38.89 0.73 -11.20
N ALA A 124 -37.74 0.13 -10.90
CA ALA A 124 -37.33 -0.35 -9.58
C ALA A 124 -35.86 0.05 -9.32
N GLY A 125 -35.63 1.33 -9.03
CA GLY A 125 -34.29 1.91 -8.90
C GLY A 125 -33.64 2.14 -10.26
N LEU A 126 -32.45 1.57 -10.48
CA LEU A 126 -31.81 1.50 -11.80
C LEU A 126 -32.41 0.42 -12.70
N CYS A 127 -33.26 -0.44 -12.13
CA CYS A 127 -33.85 -1.53 -12.85
C CYS A 127 -35.16 -1.14 -13.52
N VAL A 128 -35.41 -1.70 -14.71
CA VAL A 128 -36.64 -1.46 -15.45
C VAL A 128 -37.34 -2.76 -15.85
N TYR A 129 -38.66 -2.70 -15.83
CA TYR A 129 -39.56 -3.69 -16.39
C TYR A 129 -40.20 -3.08 -17.63
N ILE A 130 -40.17 -3.82 -18.73
CA ILE A 130 -40.72 -3.35 -20.00
C ILE A 130 -41.88 -4.26 -20.41
N CYS A 131 -42.98 -3.63 -20.80
CA CYS A 131 -44.14 -4.27 -21.41
C CYS A 131 -44.46 -3.50 -22.69
N VAL A 132 -44.73 -4.21 -23.78
CA VAL A 132 -45.03 -3.62 -25.08
C VAL A 132 -46.46 -3.97 -25.45
N LYS A 133 -47.24 -2.96 -25.83
CA LYS A 133 -48.63 -3.11 -26.27
C LYS A 133 -48.81 -2.57 -27.68
N CYS A 134 -49.37 -3.37 -28.58
CA CYS A 134 -49.75 -2.90 -29.90
C CYS A 134 -51.13 -2.23 -29.85
N SER A 135 -51.23 -0.98 -30.28
CA SER A 135 -52.50 -0.24 -30.30
C SER A 135 -53.46 -0.74 -31.38
N TYR A 136 -52.97 -1.49 -32.38
CA TYR A 136 -53.78 -1.93 -33.52
C TYR A 136 -54.24 -3.38 -33.41
N CYS A 137 -53.35 -4.34 -33.14
CA CYS A 137 -53.73 -5.75 -33.01
C CYS A 137 -54.03 -6.19 -31.57
N GLY A 138 -53.95 -5.28 -30.59
CA GLY A 138 -54.19 -5.59 -29.18
C GLY A 138 -53.11 -6.46 -28.52
N PHE A 139 -52.04 -6.84 -29.23
CA PHE A 139 -50.93 -7.61 -28.68
C PHE A 139 -50.39 -6.96 -27.40
N ASN A 140 -50.14 -7.77 -26.38
CA ASN A 140 -49.60 -7.33 -25.11
C ASN A 140 -48.51 -8.29 -24.66
N SER A 141 -47.26 -7.86 -24.67
CA SER A 141 -46.15 -8.69 -24.21
C SER A 141 -46.26 -8.93 -22.71
N GLN A 142 -45.67 -10.03 -22.24
CA GLN A 142 -45.42 -10.19 -20.82
C GLN A 142 -44.55 -9.03 -20.31
N THR A 143 -44.75 -8.63 -19.05
CA THR A 143 -43.86 -7.67 -18.40
C THR A 143 -42.54 -8.34 -18.10
N LEU A 144 -41.52 -8.03 -18.89
CA LEU A 144 -40.20 -8.65 -18.77
C LEU A 144 -39.27 -7.78 -17.91
N PRO A 145 -38.63 -8.33 -16.87
CA PRO A 145 -37.58 -7.63 -16.15
C PRO A 145 -36.37 -7.50 -17.05
N MET A 146 -35.93 -6.29 -17.39
CA MET A 146 -34.79 -6.09 -18.30
C MET A 146 -33.44 -6.35 -17.65
N LEU A 147 -33.40 -6.95 -16.46
CA LEU A 147 -32.18 -7.14 -15.68
C LEU A 147 -32.23 -8.42 -14.85
N ASP A 148 -31.06 -8.85 -14.41
CA ASP A 148 -30.94 -9.98 -13.49
C ASP A 148 -31.50 -9.61 -12.11
N THR A 149 -32.31 -10.51 -11.57
CA THR A 149 -32.88 -10.41 -10.23
C THR A 149 -32.08 -11.28 -9.26
N ILE A 150 -32.06 -10.84 -8.01
CA ILE A 150 -31.51 -11.54 -6.86
C ILE A 150 -32.70 -11.91 -5.97
N GLN A 151 -32.68 -13.11 -5.40
CA GLN A 151 -33.65 -13.49 -4.38
C GLN A 151 -33.52 -12.54 -3.18
N SER A 152 -34.62 -11.88 -2.83
CA SER A 152 -34.68 -11.05 -1.63
C SER A 152 -35.23 -11.87 -0.47
N ALA A 153 -34.63 -11.76 0.71
CA ALA A 153 -35.16 -12.40 1.91
C ALA A 153 -36.55 -11.85 2.32
N ARG A 154 -36.87 -10.61 1.93
CA ARG A 154 -38.18 -9.98 2.15
C ARG A 154 -38.60 -9.16 0.95
N GLY A 155 -39.84 -9.33 0.50
CA GLY A 155 -40.42 -8.58 -0.61
C GLY A 155 -39.95 -9.08 -1.99
N PRO A 156 -40.28 -8.33 -3.06
CA PRO A 156 -40.00 -8.76 -4.43
C PRO A 156 -38.49 -8.88 -4.72
N PRO A 157 -38.10 -9.69 -5.73
CA PRO A 157 -36.70 -9.89 -6.10
C PRO A 157 -36.00 -8.55 -6.37
N ALA A 158 -34.82 -8.37 -5.77
CA ALA A 158 -34.06 -7.15 -5.93
C ALA A 158 -33.23 -7.20 -7.21
N GLY A 159 -33.17 -6.10 -7.97
CA GLY A 159 -32.33 -6.06 -9.17
C GLY A 159 -30.83 -6.03 -8.85
N PHE A 160 -30.06 -6.82 -9.59
CA PHE A 160 -28.61 -6.99 -9.41
C PHE A 160 -27.83 -5.67 -9.57
N LEU A 161 -28.22 -4.82 -10.53
CA LEU A 161 -27.58 -3.52 -10.75
C LEU A 161 -27.67 -2.57 -9.56
N ASN A 162 -28.77 -2.62 -8.80
CA ASN A 162 -28.94 -1.76 -7.63
C ASN A 162 -27.91 -2.04 -6.53
N TYR A 163 -27.37 -3.26 -6.45
CA TYR A 163 -26.25 -3.59 -5.57
C TYR A 163 -24.91 -3.21 -6.20
N LEU A 164 -24.71 -3.53 -7.48
CA LEU A 164 -23.43 -3.27 -8.13
C LEU A 164 -23.09 -1.78 -8.22
N VAL A 165 -24.08 -0.89 -8.31
CA VAL A 165 -23.84 0.56 -8.34
C VAL A 165 -23.30 1.09 -7.00
N ALA A 166 -23.48 0.36 -5.90
CA ALA A 166 -22.90 0.71 -4.58
C ALA A 166 -21.46 0.19 -4.40
N MET A 167 -21.00 -0.74 -5.24
CA MET A 167 -19.64 -1.30 -5.15
C MET A 167 -18.53 -0.24 -5.31
N PRO A 168 -18.62 0.72 -6.25
CA PRO A 168 -17.63 1.80 -6.35
C PRO A 168 -17.50 2.61 -5.06
N VAL A 169 -18.60 2.85 -4.32
CA VAL A 169 -18.58 3.56 -3.04
C VAL A 169 -17.81 2.78 -1.97
N LEU A 170 -17.94 1.45 -1.97
CA LEU A 170 -17.19 0.57 -1.07
C LEU A 170 -15.72 0.40 -1.49
N LYS A 171 -15.39 0.58 -2.77
CA LYS A 171 -14.10 0.19 -3.37
C LYS A 171 -13.22 1.37 -3.82
N SER A 172 -13.66 2.60 -3.63
CA SER A 172 -12.94 3.80 -4.10
C SER A 172 -13.27 5.03 -3.23
N LYS A 173 -12.74 6.20 -3.62
CA LYS A 173 -13.01 7.49 -2.96
C LYS A 173 -14.39 8.08 -3.28
N ILE A 174 -15.16 7.44 -4.16
CA ILE A 174 -16.42 7.95 -4.69
C ILE A 174 -17.49 7.87 -3.58
N GLY A 175 -18.14 8.98 -3.29
CA GLY A 175 -19.30 9.05 -2.40
C GLY A 175 -20.60 8.61 -3.08
N MET A 176 -21.66 8.46 -2.29
CA MET A 176 -22.98 8.15 -2.85
C MET A 176 -23.51 9.28 -3.74
N ASP A 177 -23.26 10.52 -3.34
CA ASP A 177 -23.68 11.70 -4.10
C ASP A 177 -22.91 11.78 -5.43
N ASP A 178 -21.61 11.44 -5.46
CA ASP A 178 -20.82 11.37 -6.71
C ASP A 178 -21.40 10.34 -7.69
N VAL A 179 -21.86 9.18 -7.21
CA VAL A 179 -22.52 8.18 -8.06
C VAL A 179 -23.84 8.72 -8.60
N ALA A 180 -24.62 9.43 -7.78
CA ALA A 180 -25.85 10.07 -8.23
C ALA A 180 -25.55 11.11 -9.32
N THR A 181 -24.54 11.96 -9.13
CA THR A 181 -24.09 12.94 -10.11
C THR A 181 -23.69 12.29 -11.42
N VAL A 182 -22.89 11.21 -11.39
CA VAL A 182 -22.53 10.46 -12.62
C VAL A 182 -23.77 9.94 -13.34
N LEU A 183 -24.75 9.40 -12.62
CA LEU A 183 -25.99 8.91 -13.22
C LEU A 183 -26.82 10.05 -13.82
N THR A 184 -26.89 11.20 -13.15
CA THR A 184 -27.56 12.41 -13.66
C THR A 184 -26.92 12.89 -14.96
N TRP A 185 -25.59 12.93 -15.06
CA TRP A 185 -24.86 13.29 -16.29
C TRP A 185 -25.07 12.29 -17.43
N LEU A 186 -25.36 11.02 -17.11
CA LEU A 186 -25.75 10.01 -18.09
C LEU A 186 -27.24 10.07 -18.43
N ASN A 187 -27.98 11.04 -17.87
CA ASN A 187 -29.43 11.17 -17.98
C ASN A 187 -30.17 9.90 -17.52
N ILE A 188 -29.68 9.28 -16.45
CA ILE A 188 -30.25 8.10 -15.79
C ILE A 188 -30.71 8.52 -14.39
N LYS A 189 -31.98 8.37 -14.05
CA LYS A 189 -32.47 8.66 -12.71
C LYS A 189 -31.79 7.79 -11.66
N ALA A 190 -31.15 8.45 -10.70
CA ALA A 190 -30.45 7.81 -9.60
C ALA A 190 -31.43 7.03 -8.69
N PRO A 191 -30.96 5.94 -8.05
CA PRO A 191 -31.75 5.26 -7.03
C PRO A 191 -32.02 6.19 -5.84
N CYS A 192 -33.15 6.00 -5.16
CA CYS A 192 -33.46 6.72 -3.93
C CYS A 192 -32.31 6.58 -2.91
N LYS A 193 -31.91 7.71 -2.31
CA LYS A 193 -30.81 7.78 -1.33
C LYS A 193 -30.95 6.76 -0.21
N GLN A 194 -32.14 6.60 0.36
CA GLN A 194 -32.39 5.64 1.44
C GLN A 194 -32.15 4.19 0.99
N THR A 195 -32.65 3.83 -0.18
CA THR A 195 -32.44 2.50 -0.77
C THR A 195 -30.96 2.28 -1.05
N PHE A 196 -30.28 3.28 -1.60
CA PHE A 196 -28.86 3.19 -1.92
C PHE A 196 -27.99 3.04 -0.67
N GLU A 197 -28.29 3.82 0.38
CA GLU A 197 -27.67 3.68 1.70
C GLU A 197 -27.87 2.29 2.30
N LYS A 198 -29.08 1.73 2.20
CA LYS A 198 -29.37 0.37 2.66
C LYS A 198 -28.48 -0.66 1.95
N LYS A 199 -28.40 -0.60 0.61
CA LYS A 199 -27.55 -1.51 -0.18
C LYS A 199 -26.07 -1.34 0.13
N PHE A 200 -25.61 -0.11 0.37
CA PHE A 200 -24.24 0.13 0.81
C PHE A 200 -23.96 -0.47 2.20
N ASN A 201 -24.91 -0.38 3.13
CA ASN A 201 -24.78 -1.02 4.45
C ASN A 201 -24.74 -2.55 4.33
N ASP A 202 -25.59 -3.16 3.49
CA ASP A 202 -25.59 -4.61 3.24
C ASP A 202 -24.23 -5.08 2.69
N LEU A 203 -23.69 -4.36 1.71
CA LEU A 203 -22.36 -4.61 1.15
C LEU A 203 -21.26 -4.43 2.22
N GLY A 204 -21.39 -3.41 3.06
CA GLY A 204 -20.43 -3.12 4.11
C GLY A 204 -20.37 -4.21 5.18
N GLN A 205 -21.52 -4.78 5.57
CA GLN A 205 -21.58 -5.93 6.46
C GLN A 205 -20.92 -7.16 5.84
N ALA A 206 -21.33 -7.52 4.61
CA ALA A 206 -20.76 -8.66 3.91
C ALA A 206 -19.23 -8.54 3.74
N GLN A 207 -18.74 -7.33 3.47
CA GLN A 207 -17.31 -7.03 3.37
C GLN A 207 -16.58 -7.16 4.71
N THR A 208 -17.20 -6.75 5.82
CA THR A 208 -16.61 -6.89 7.16
C THR A 208 -16.41 -8.37 7.48
N GLU A 209 -17.46 -9.18 7.34
CA GLU A 209 -17.42 -10.62 7.59
C GLU A 209 -16.42 -11.36 6.67
N LEU A 210 -16.35 -10.99 5.38
CA LEU A 210 -15.36 -11.58 4.47
C LEU A 210 -13.94 -11.18 4.83
N SER A 211 -13.75 -9.95 5.30
CA SER A 211 -12.43 -9.46 5.70
C SER A 211 -11.96 -10.12 6.98
N ASP A 212 -12.82 -10.32 7.98
CA ASP A 212 -12.44 -11.00 9.22
C ASP A 212 -12.00 -12.44 8.94
N LYS A 213 -12.79 -13.19 8.17
CA LYS A 213 -12.40 -14.54 7.69
C LYS A 213 -11.08 -14.53 6.91
N GLN A 214 -10.85 -13.49 6.10
CA GLN A 214 -9.59 -13.38 5.37
C GLN A 214 -8.40 -13.04 6.27
N LEU A 215 -8.60 -12.35 7.39
CA LEU A 215 -7.56 -12.09 8.38
C LEU A 215 -7.16 -13.40 9.08
N GLU A 216 -8.13 -14.22 9.48
CA GLU A 216 -7.90 -15.58 10.01
C GLU A 216 -7.09 -16.43 9.02
N LEU A 217 -7.52 -16.48 7.75
CA LEU A 217 -6.78 -17.20 6.70
C LEU A 217 -5.36 -16.65 6.48
N ASN A 218 -5.13 -15.35 6.68
CA ASN A 218 -3.77 -14.79 6.60
C ASN A 218 -2.92 -15.28 7.78
N GLN A 219 -3.51 -15.43 8.98
CA GLN A 219 -2.80 -15.97 10.14
C GLN A 219 -2.44 -17.45 9.91
N ASP A 220 -3.38 -18.26 9.45
CA ASP A 220 -3.14 -19.67 9.08
C ASP A 220 -2.04 -19.79 8.03
N TYR A 221 -2.10 -18.97 7.00
CA TYR A 221 -1.11 -18.95 5.93
C TYR A 221 0.30 -18.66 6.45
N VAL A 222 0.45 -17.64 7.30
CA VAL A 222 1.75 -17.28 7.88
C VAL A 222 2.24 -18.39 8.82
N ALA A 223 1.35 -18.99 9.62
CA ALA A 223 1.70 -20.11 10.49
C ALA A 223 2.22 -21.31 9.68
N ASN A 224 1.55 -21.63 8.57
CA ASN A 224 1.95 -22.70 7.66
C ASN A 224 3.30 -22.41 6.99
N VAL A 225 3.53 -21.18 6.57
CA VAL A 225 4.82 -20.75 6.00
C VAL A 225 5.95 -20.91 7.01
N MET A 226 5.74 -20.52 8.28
CA MET A 226 6.74 -20.66 9.35
C MET A 226 7.03 -22.13 9.67
N LYS A 227 5.99 -22.96 9.81
CA LYS A 227 6.13 -24.41 10.01
C LYS A 227 6.90 -25.07 8.87
N LYS A 228 6.53 -24.78 7.62
CA LYS A 228 7.25 -25.27 6.42
C LYS A 228 8.69 -24.78 6.37
N ALA A 229 8.97 -23.58 6.89
CA ALA A 229 10.33 -23.06 6.98
C ALA A 229 11.17 -23.77 8.07
N GLY A 230 10.55 -24.55 8.98
CA GLY A 230 11.22 -25.24 10.08
C GLY A 230 11.28 -24.42 11.38
N PHE A 231 10.46 -23.37 11.49
CA PHE A 231 10.38 -22.52 12.67
C PHE A 231 9.04 -22.73 13.39
N GLU A 232 9.04 -22.43 14.69
CA GLU A 232 7.81 -22.26 15.46
C GLU A 232 6.92 -21.19 14.80
N PRO A 233 5.57 -21.30 14.92
CA PRO A 233 4.62 -20.35 14.34
C PRO A 233 4.57 -19.03 15.11
N GLU A 234 5.74 -18.42 15.34
CA GLU A 234 5.89 -17.09 15.91
C GLU A 234 6.09 -16.05 14.80
N VAL A 235 5.52 -14.87 14.97
CA VAL A 235 5.54 -13.80 13.96
C VAL A 235 6.07 -12.50 14.53
N ASP A 236 6.95 -11.85 13.77
CA ASP A 236 7.35 -10.47 13.97
C ASP A 236 6.32 -9.58 13.28
N ILE A 237 5.77 -8.60 13.99
CA ILE A 237 4.70 -7.73 13.48
C ILE A 237 5.07 -6.26 13.58
N GLN A 238 4.43 -5.45 12.77
CA GLN A 238 4.41 -3.99 12.87
C GLN A 238 3.01 -3.53 13.25
N PHE A 239 2.95 -2.45 14.01
CA PHE A 239 1.73 -1.76 14.38
C PHE A 239 1.87 -0.26 14.13
N ASP A 240 0.84 0.33 13.56
CA ASP A 240 0.70 1.78 13.39
C ASP A 240 -0.78 2.13 13.43
N VAL A 241 -1.07 3.33 13.95
CA VAL A 241 -2.44 3.87 14.03
C VAL A 241 -2.53 5.15 13.24
N ALA A 242 -3.55 5.21 12.40
CA ALA A 242 -3.81 6.39 11.62
C ALA A 242 -5.20 6.96 11.88
N TYR A 243 -5.26 8.28 11.81
CA TYR A 243 -6.42 9.07 12.21
C TYR A 243 -7.02 9.81 11.01
N THR A 244 -8.34 9.94 10.97
CA THR A 244 -9.03 10.75 9.94
C THR A 244 -8.69 12.23 10.11
N CYS A 245 -8.80 12.75 11.32
CA CYS A 245 -8.34 14.09 11.70
C CYS A 245 -7.07 13.99 12.54
N ARG A 246 -6.22 15.03 12.53
CA ARG A 246 -5.09 15.07 13.47
C ARG A 246 -5.63 15.13 14.90
N PRO A 247 -5.02 14.41 15.86
CA PRO A 247 -5.34 14.57 17.28
C PRO A 247 -4.85 15.95 17.73
N GLN A 248 -5.74 16.94 17.62
CA GLN A 248 -5.54 18.32 18.04
C GLN A 248 -6.78 18.74 18.84
N GLY A 249 -6.57 19.54 19.89
CA GLY A 249 -7.67 20.08 20.71
C GLY A 249 -8.75 20.72 19.83
N GLY A 250 -10.02 20.40 20.12
CA GLY A 250 -11.18 20.88 19.34
C GLY A 250 -11.58 19.99 18.15
N CYS A 251 -10.65 19.27 17.52
CA CYS A 251 -10.93 18.42 16.35
C CYS A 251 -11.23 16.95 16.69
N GLU A 252 -11.02 16.55 17.95
CA GLU A 252 -11.09 15.13 18.34
C GLU A 252 -12.50 14.54 18.36
N LYS A 253 -13.53 15.36 18.62
CA LYS A 253 -14.91 14.88 18.78
C LYS A 253 -15.46 14.20 17.52
N SER A 254 -14.88 14.52 16.35
CA SER A 254 -15.26 13.97 15.05
C SER A 254 -14.22 13.01 14.45
N THR A 255 -13.25 12.53 15.25
CA THR A 255 -12.15 11.71 14.74
C THR A 255 -12.48 10.21 14.77
N GLN A 256 -12.00 9.50 13.75
CA GLN A 256 -12.00 8.05 13.66
C GLN A 256 -10.54 7.58 13.51
N SER A 257 -10.20 6.44 14.09
CA SER A 257 -8.87 5.85 14.02
C SER A 257 -8.90 4.41 13.55
N PHE A 258 -7.84 4.02 12.85
CA PHE A 258 -7.62 2.70 12.30
C PHE A 258 -6.23 2.23 12.72
N GLY A 259 -6.16 1.06 13.36
CA GLY A 259 -4.92 0.39 13.72
C GLY A 259 -4.83 -0.96 13.04
N ALA A 260 -3.66 -1.31 12.53
CA ALA A 260 -3.43 -2.59 11.87
C ALA A 260 -2.17 -3.28 12.38
N LEU A 261 -2.26 -4.60 12.55
CA LEU A 261 -1.12 -5.49 12.72
C LEU A 261 -0.80 -6.14 11.38
N VAL A 262 0.44 -5.99 10.94
CA VAL A 262 0.93 -6.53 9.67
C VAL A 262 2.22 -7.30 9.93
N GLU A 263 2.38 -8.47 9.34
CA GLU A 263 3.56 -9.31 9.56
C GLU A 263 4.83 -8.80 8.85
N HIS A 264 5.99 -9.19 9.38
CA HIS A 264 7.32 -8.95 8.84
C HIS A 264 7.98 -10.18 8.20
N ASN A 265 7.55 -11.38 8.51
CA ASN A 265 8.23 -12.62 8.15
C ASN A 265 8.15 -12.93 6.65
N THR A 266 6.98 -12.81 6.03
CA THR A 266 6.76 -13.16 4.62
C THR A 266 7.07 -11.98 3.69
N GLY A 267 7.29 -12.29 2.40
CA GLY A 267 7.46 -11.26 1.36
C GLY A 267 6.18 -10.47 1.06
N GLN A 268 5.01 -10.93 1.54
CA GLN A 268 3.71 -10.36 1.19
C GLN A 268 3.27 -9.23 2.14
N LYS A 269 3.78 -9.20 3.37
CA LYS A 269 3.40 -8.23 4.41
C LYS A 269 1.88 -8.21 4.61
N LEU A 270 1.34 -9.37 4.97
CA LEU A 270 -0.10 -9.58 5.11
C LEU A 270 -0.64 -8.93 6.40
N PRO A 271 -1.81 -8.27 6.35
CA PRO A 271 -2.50 -7.85 7.56
C PRO A 271 -3.02 -9.08 8.31
N LEU A 272 -2.77 -9.12 9.62
CA LEU A 272 -3.17 -10.22 10.51
C LEU A 272 -4.37 -9.86 11.37
N ALA A 273 -4.45 -8.59 11.79
CA ALA A 273 -5.58 -8.07 12.56
C ALA A 273 -5.73 -6.57 12.32
N ILE A 274 -6.95 -6.09 12.48
CA ILE A 274 -7.28 -4.66 12.47
C ILE A 274 -8.25 -4.34 13.60
N ALA A 275 -8.16 -3.11 14.09
CA ALA A 275 -9.10 -2.53 15.02
C ALA A 275 -9.39 -1.07 14.63
N MET A 276 -10.61 -0.63 14.93
CA MET A 276 -11.07 0.72 14.62
C MET A 276 -11.69 1.38 15.86
N ALA A 277 -11.43 2.67 16.02
CA ALA A 277 -12.08 3.51 17.02
C ALA A 277 -12.91 4.58 16.30
N ASN A 278 -14.15 4.75 16.76
CA ASN A 278 -15.07 5.71 16.19
C ASN A 278 -15.76 6.47 17.32
N LYS A 279 -15.63 7.79 17.35
CA LYS A 279 -16.34 8.65 18.30
C LYS A 279 -17.74 9.06 17.82
N HIS A 280 -18.05 8.86 16.52
CA HIS A 280 -19.31 9.27 15.93
C HIS A 280 -20.46 8.31 16.23
N CYS A 281 -21.54 8.88 16.77
CA CYS A 281 -22.85 8.26 16.83
C CYS A 281 -23.87 9.17 16.11
N ARG A 282 -24.69 8.62 15.21
CA ARG A 282 -25.76 9.39 14.55
C ARG A 282 -27.00 9.60 15.43
N LYS A 283 -27.15 8.82 16.51
CA LYS A 283 -28.35 8.81 17.36
C LYS A 283 -28.14 9.77 18.54
N ARG A 284 -29.00 10.79 18.67
CA ARG A 284 -28.92 11.86 19.69
C ARG A 284 -29.01 11.32 21.12
N ASN A 285 -29.81 10.28 21.37
CA ASN A 285 -30.05 9.68 22.69
C ASN A 285 -29.63 8.19 22.74
N CYS A 286 -28.48 7.86 22.16
CA CYS A 286 -28.03 6.47 22.12
C CYS A 286 -27.37 6.07 23.46
N ARG A 287 -27.82 4.94 24.04
CA ARG A 287 -27.11 4.30 25.18
C ARG A 287 -25.74 3.70 24.80
N HIS A 288 -25.34 3.84 23.53
CA HIS A 288 -24.04 3.47 22.97
C HIS A 288 -23.62 2.00 23.03
N ASP A 289 -24.41 1.10 23.64
CA ASP A 289 -24.09 -0.33 23.74
C ASP A 289 -24.01 -1.03 22.37
N ASN A 290 -24.89 -0.65 21.42
CA ASN A 290 -25.00 -1.26 20.09
C ASN A 290 -25.04 -0.19 18.98
N CYS A 291 -24.07 0.72 18.97
CA CYS A 291 -24.01 1.77 17.96
C CYS A 291 -22.65 1.85 17.27
N SER A 292 -22.53 2.75 16.30
CA SER A 292 -21.29 2.95 15.55
C SER A 292 -20.13 3.53 16.37
N LYS A 293 -20.42 4.08 17.55
CA LYS A 293 -19.43 4.65 18.45
C LYS A 293 -18.76 3.52 19.23
N THR A 294 -17.47 3.34 19.00
CA THR A 294 -16.64 2.30 19.65
C THR A 294 -15.59 2.89 20.59
N PHE A 295 -15.59 4.22 20.75
CA PHE A 295 -14.68 4.96 21.59
C PHE A 295 -15.40 6.10 22.32
N ALA A 296 -15.05 6.33 23.58
CA ALA A 296 -15.67 7.37 24.39
C ALA A 296 -15.43 8.76 23.78
N ALA A 297 -16.44 9.63 23.81
CA ALA A 297 -16.35 10.97 23.22
C ALA A 297 -15.34 11.85 23.99
N GLU A 298 -15.36 11.75 25.32
CA GLU A 298 -14.52 12.52 26.24
C GLU A 298 -13.07 12.02 26.30
N ALA A 299 -12.83 10.73 26.06
CA ALA A 299 -11.48 10.19 26.06
C ALA A 299 -10.70 10.71 24.85
N SER A 300 -9.46 11.18 25.02
CA SER A 300 -8.67 11.68 23.89
C SER A 300 -8.51 10.59 22.81
N ILE A 301 -8.72 10.94 21.54
CA ILE A 301 -8.57 9.95 20.46
C ILE A 301 -7.13 9.45 20.32
N ALA A 302 -6.13 10.22 20.77
CA ALA A 302 -4.75 9.77 20.83
C ALA A 302 -4.58 8.53 21.72
N SER A 303 -5.37 8.41 22.79
CA SER A 303 -5.36 7.24 23.67
C SER A 303 -5.96 5.98 23.02
N SER A 304 -6.62 6.10 21.86
CA SER A 304 -7.16 4.95 21.14
C SER A 304 -6.06 4.00 20.67
N GLU A 305 -4.83 4.48 20.49
CA GLU A 305 -3.70 3.64 20.05
C GLU A 305 -3.51 2.40 20.94
N ARG A 306 -3.48 2.60 22.26
CA ARG A 306 -3.41 1.52 23.25
C ARG A 306 -4.56 0.53 23.10
N VAL A 307 -5.79 1.04 23.00
CA VAL A 307 -7.01 0.22 22.92
C VAL A 307 -7.03 -0.59 21.62
N LEU A 308 -6.65 0.02 20.50
CA LEU A 308 -6.61 -0.63 19.19
C LEU A 308 -5.51 -1.68 19.11
N LEU A 309 -4.35 -1.44 19.74
CA LEU A 309 -3.29 -2.42 19.86
C LEU A 309 -3.76 -3.64 20.65
N HIS A 310 -4.33 -3.45 21.83
CA HIS A 310 -4.83 -4.54 22.67
C HIS A 310 -5.86 -5.38 21.93
N ARG A 311 -6.88 -4.75 21.34
CA ARG A 311 -7.92 -5.44 20.55
C ARG A 311 -7.33 -6.23 19.37
N SER A 312 -6.30 -5.69 18.71
CA SER A 312 -5.67 -6.37 17.58
C SER A 312 -4.79 -7.53 18.03
N LEU A 313 -4.11 -7.41 19.17
CA LEU A 313 -3.32 -8.50 19.77
C LEU A 313 -4.21 -9.63 20.28
N ASP A 314 -5.38 -9.32 20.85
CA ASP A 314 -6.37 -10.33 21.23
C ASP A 314 -6.78 -11.17 20.01
N LYS A 315 -7.10 -10.52 18.88
CA LYS A 315 -7.47 -11.22 17.62
C LYS A 315 -6.38 -12.13 17.03
N VAL A 316 -5.10 -11.81 17.25
CA VAL A 316 -3.99 -12.67 16.80
C VAL A 316 -3.74 -13.81 17.79
N LYS A 317 -3.89 -13.51 19.09
CA LYS A 317 -3.70 -14.49 20.17
C LYS A 317 -4.69 -15.65 20.06
N ASP A 318 -5.94 -15.36 19.68
CA ASP A 318 -6.97 -16.38 19.53
C ASP A 318 -6.75 -17.28 18.29
N GLY A 319 -5.77 -16.93 17.44
CA GLY A 319 -5.41 -17.67 16.24
C GLY A 319 -4.19 -18.59 16.39
N PRO A 320 -3.66 -19.12 15.27
CA PRO A 320 -2.58 -20.11 15.26
C PRO A 320 -1.17 -19.52 15.44
N LEU A 321 -1.05 -18.21 15.63
CA LEU A 321 0.22 -17.47 15.64
C LEU A 321 0.54 -16.91 17.02
N ALA A 322 1.79 -17.09 17.44
CA ALA A 322 2.34 -16.38 18.58
C ALA A 322 3.04 -15.08 18.13
N VAL A 323 2.93 -14.01 18.91
CA VAL A 323 3.63 -12.74 18.62
C VAL A 323 5.02 -12.75 19.24
N LYS A 324 6.05 -12.74 18.41
CA LYS A 324 7.47 -12.74 18.82
C LYS A 324 7.97 -11.33 19.15
N SER A 325 7.72 -10.40 18.24
CA SER A 325 8.13 -9.02 18.40
C SER A 325 7.18 -8.06 17.72
N ILE A 326 7.13 -6.82 18.23
CA ILE A 326 6.25 -5.76 17.75
C ILE A 326 7.10 -4.54 17.44
N THR A 327 7.03 -4.08 16.19
CA THR A 327 7.65 -2.83 15.74
C THR A 327 6.61 -1.73 15.66
N THR A 328 6.83 -0.63 16.38
CA THR A 328 5.94 0.55 16.29
C THR A 328 6.70 1.74 15.73
N ASP A 329 5.98 2.79 15.39
CA ASP A 329 6.61 4.09 15.25
C ASP A 329 7.18 4.52 16.62
N SER A 330 7.96 5.61 16.65
CA SER A 330 8.69 6.02 17.86
C SER A 330 7.79 6.66 18.93
N GLY A 331 6.48 6.36 18.93
CA GLY A 331 5.52 6.81 19.94
C GLY A 331 5.87 6.28 21.33
N THR A 332 5.80 7.15 22.33
CA THR A 332 6.07 6.78 23.73
C THR A 332 4.96 5.93 24.34
N GLN A 333 3.74 5.97 23.78
CA GLN A 333 2.59 5.25 24.31
C GLN A 333 2.57 3.77 23.93
N SER A 334 3.08 3.40 22.76
CA SER A 334 2.98 2.05 22.22
C SER A 334 3.80 1.04 23.05
N GLU A 335 5.01 1.41 23.47
CA GLU A 335 5.85 0.57 24.32
C GLU A 335 5.19 0.27 25.67
N LYS A 336 4.63 1.29 26.32
CA LYS A 336 3.87 1.13 27.57
C LYS A 336 2.63 0.27 27.34
N ALA A 337 1.91 0.48 26.25
CA ALA A 337 0.72 -0.31 25.91
C ALA A 337 1.04 -1.79 25.71
N ILE A 338 2.17 -2.14 25.07
CA ILE A 338 2.62 -3.52 24.91
C ILE A 338 2.93 -4.15 26.28
N ARG A 339 3.71 -3.46 27.12
CA ARG A 339 4.04 -3.93 28.47
C ARG A 339 2.79 -4.15 29.33
N ASP A 340 1.86 -3.19 29.31
CA ASP A 340 0.60 -3.26 30.04
C ASP A 340 -0.26 -4.45 29.57
N TYR A 341 -0.31 -4.73 28.27
CA TYR A 341 -1.04 -5.86 27.70
C TYR A 341 -0.52 -7.20 28.24
N TYR A 342 0.79 -7.44 28.13
CA TYR A 342 1.39 -8.70 28.57
C TYR A 342 1.36 -8.85 30.09
N LYS A 343 1.48 -7.75 30.85
CA LYS A 343 1.30 -7.76 32.31
C LYS A 343 -0.11 -8.20 32.71
N LEU A 344 -1.14 -7.61 32.08
CA LEU A 344 -2.54 -7.94 32.33
C LEU A 344 -2.87 -9.39 31.97
N LYS A 345 -2.37 -9.88 30.83
CA LYS A 345 -2.61 -11.25 30.38
C LYS A 345 -1.84 -12.30 31.20
N LYS A 346 -0.70 -11.94 31.80
CA LYS A 346 0.02 -12.80 32.75
C LYS A 346 -0.77 -12.97 34.06
N GLN A 347 -1.42 -11.90 34.54
CA GLN A 347 -2.24 -11.93 35.76
C GLN A 347 -3.52 -12.76 35.59
N THR A 348 -4.10 -12.78 34.40
CA THR A 348 -5.31 -13.56 34.09
C THR A 348 -5.02 -15.03 33.74
N ASN A 349 -3.83 -15.56 34.07
CA ASN A 349 -3.38 -16.94 33.77
C ASN A 349 -3.47 -17.39 32.29
N HIS A 350 -3.70 -16.46 31.37
CA HIS A 350 -3.94 -16.78 29.96
C HIS A 350 -2.67 -16.76 29.08
N LEU A 351 -1.48 -16.50 29.62
CA LEU A 351 -0.21 -16.55 28.88
C LEU A 351 0.89 -17.18 29.76
N LYS A 352 1.27 -18.43 29.46
CA LYS A 352 2.52 -18.99 30.00
C LYS A 352 3.71 -18.30 29.30
N LYS A 353 4.46 -17.48 30.04
CA LYS A 353 5.79 -16.91 29.72
C LYS A 353 6.00 -16.08 28.44
N GLN A 354 5.04 -15.96 27.51
CA GLN A 354 5.27 -15.15 26.30
C GLN A 354 5.24 -13.65 26.58
N THR A 355 6.39 -13.00 26.37
CA THR A 355 6.52 -11.55 26.25
C THR A 355 7.04 -11.23 24.86
N ALA A 356 6.33 -10.39 24.09
CA ALA A 356 6.85 -9.93 22.82
C ALA A 356 7.90 -8.84 23.03
N THR A 357 9.00 -8.92 22.27
CA THR A 357 10.04 -7.89 22.26
C THR A 357 9.53 -6.65 21.50
N HIS A 358 9.72 -5.46 22.06
CA HIS A 358 9.39 -4.21 21.36
C HIS A 358 10.60 -3.67 20.60
N TYR A 359 10.36 -3.28 19.34
CA TYR A 359 11.34 -2.59 18.50
C TYR A 359 10.77 -1.25 18.02
N LYS A 360 11.67 -0.29 17.78
CA LYS A 360 11.31 1.00 17.17
C LYS A 360 11.61 0.97 15.69
N CYS A 361 10.75 1.62 14.90
CA CYS A 361 10.91 1.71 13.46
C CYS A 361 12.26 2.34 13.08
N PHE A 362 13.08 1.55 12.38
CA PHE A 362 14.43 1.93 11.97
C PHE A 362 14.46 3.20 11.10
N VAL A 363 13.48 3.34 10.19
CA VAL A 363 13.34 4.51 9.32
C VAL A 363 13.07 5.78 10.14
N HIS A 364 12.26 5.68 11.20
CA HIS A 364 11.98 6.82 12.07
C HIS A 364 13.19 7.23 12.91
N LYS A 365 13.97 6.27 13.41
CA LYS A 365 15.26 6.54 14.06
C LYS A 365 16.25 7.23 13.12
N LEU A 366 16.39 6.75 11.88
CA LEU A 366 17.21 7.41 10.86
C LEU A 366 16.76 8.85 10.55
N ARG A 367 15.44 9.11 10.51
CA ARG A 367 14.91 10.48 10.35
C ARG A 367 15.17 11.35 11.59
N ALA A 368 15.14 10.78 12.79
CA ALA A 368 15.49 11.48 14.03
C ALA A 368 16.96 11.91 14.02
N LEU A 369 17.88 11.00 13.65
CA LEU A 369 19.29 11.34 13.45
C LEU A 369 19.47 12.52 12.50
N GLU A 370 18.83 12.47 11.33
CA GLU A 370 18.90 13.55 10.34
C GLU A 370 18.41 14.88 10.91
N ARG A 371 17.34 14.89 11.70
CA ARG A 371 16.83 16.10 12.37
C ARG A 371 17.80 16.62 13.42
N HIS A 372 18.36 15.77 14.28
CA HIS A 372 19.30 16.17 15.32
C HIS A 372 20.57 16.78 14.73
N VAL A 373 21.13 16.17 13.69
CA VAL A 373 22.32 16.73 13.01
C VAL A 373 21.99 18.07 12.36
N ARG A 374 20.84 18.23 11.70
CA ARG A 374 20.45 19.53 11.11
C ARG A 374 20.24 20.61 12.17
N ALA A 375 19.70 20.26 13.33
CA ALA A 375 19.45 21.20 14.41
C ALA A 375 20.76 21.74 15.02
N ALA A 376 21.84 20.95 15.01
CA ALA A 376 23.15 21.35 15.51
C ALA A 376 23.89 22.38 14.63
N LYS A 377 23.20 22.99 13.65
CA LYS A 377 23.81 23.96 12.73
C LYS A 377 24.38 25.17 13.46
N SER A 378 23.77 25.64 14.55
CA SER A 378 24.28 26.80 15.31
C SER A 378 25.61 26.47 15.98
N ASP A 379 25.74 25.22 16.42
CA ASP A 379 26.78 24.79 17.35
C ASP A 379 28.08 24.42 16.61
N ILE A 380 27.97 24.03 15.33
CA ILE A 380 29.11 23.69 14.49
C ILE A 380 29.74 24.98 13.92
N LYS A 381 31.02 25.21 14.23
CA LYS A 381 31.75 26.44 13.88
C LYS A 381 32.68 26.27 12.68
N SER A 382 33.18 25.07 12.41
CA SER A 382 34.22 24.81 11.42
C SER A 382 33.72 24.65 9.98
N ILE A 383 32.46 25.00 9.69
CA ILE A 383 31.94 24.95 8.31
C ILE A 383 32.62 26.07 7.50
N PRO A 384 33.28 25.74 6.37
CA PRO A 384 33.94 26.75 5.55
C PRO A 384 32.99 27.87 5.12
N LYS A 385 33.43 29.13 5.26
CA LYS A 385 32.63 30.32 4.90
C LYS A 385 32.15 30.32 3.45
N LYS A 386 32.84 29.61 2.55
CA LYS A 386 32.46 29.41 1.13
C LYS A 386 31.14 28.66 0.94
N TYR A 387 30.64 27.96 1.95
CA TYR A 387 29.43 27.14 1.85
C TYR A 387 28.25 27.73 2.61
N ASN A 388 27.06 27.60 2.02
CA ASN A 388 25.81 27.87 2.73
C ASN A 388 25.64 26.86 3.87
N LYS A 389 25.59 27.34 5.11
CA LYS A 389 25.55 26.52 6.33
C LYS A 389 24.35 25.57 6.35
N ASP A 390 23.17 26.06 5.98
CA ASP A 390 21.94 25.26 5.98
C ASP A 390 21.99 24.14 4.93
N GLU A 391 22.50 24.45 3.74
CA GLU A 391 22.69 23.44 2.70
C GLU A 391 23.74 22.40 3.10
N TYR A 392 24.88 22.84 3.63
CA TYR A 392 25.94 21.96 4.09
C TYR A 392 25.41 20.98 5.14
N MET A 393 24.72 21.49 6.17
CA MET A 393 24.16 20.67 7.24
C MET A 393 23.07 19.72 6.75
N ARG A 394 22.23 20.17 5.82
CA ARG A 394 21.24 19.30 5.16
C ARG A 394 21.89 18.15 4.40
N LYS A 395 22.97 18.42 3.63
CA LYS A 395 23.74 17.40 2.91
C LYS A 395 24.39 16.44 3.91
N LEU A 396 25.13 16.95 4.90
CA LEU A 396 25.83 16.17 5.92
C LEU A 396 24.86 15.22 6.66
N ALA A 397 23.73 15.73 7.13
CA ALA A 397 22.72 14.94 7.81
C ALA A 397 22.16 13.81 6.92
N SER A 398 21.95 14.08 5.63
CA SER A 398 21.54 13.06 4.65
C SER A 398 22.63 12.02 4.43
N CYS A 399 23.91 12.43 4.32
CA CYS A 399 25.05 11.54 4.15
C CYS A 399 25.20 10.60 5.35
N LEU A 400 25.17 11.13 6.58
CA LEU A 400 25.23 10.36 7.82
C LEU A 400 24.08 9.36 7.91
N ARG A 401 22.85 9.81 7.67
CA ARG A 401 21.67 8.93 7.66
C ARG A 401 21.84 7.78 6.66
N CYS A 402 22.25 8.08 5.43
CA CYS A 402 22.47 7.05 4.41
C CYS A 402 23.60 6.09 4.80
N ARG A 403 24.70 6.62 5.34
CA ARG A 403 25.85 5.80 5.74
C ARG A 403 25.51 4.87 6.89
N VAL A 404 24.94 5.38 7.98
CA VAL A 404 24.47 4.57 9.12
C VAL A 404 23.53 3.48 8.64
N ARG A 405 22.57 3.84 7.78
CA ARG A 405 21.62 2.87 7.23
C ARG A 405 22.32 1.70 6.53
N ILE A 406 23.23 1.99 5.60
CA ILE A 406 23.85 0.95 4.77
C ILE A 406 24.84 0.13 5.59
N GLU A 407 25.58 0.75 6.53
CA GLU A 407 26.44 0.02 7.46
C GLU A 407 25.64 -1.01 8.26
N LEU A 408 24.54 -0.59 8.89
CA LEU A 408 23.70 -1.49 9.68
C LEU A 408 23.04 -2.56 8.82
N GLU A 409 22.50 -2.20 7.65
CA GLU A 409 21.91 -3.18 6.71
C GLU A 409 22.94 -4.23 6.29
N ARG A 410 24.18 -3.83 5.94
CA ARG A 410 25.26 -4.76 5.55
C ARG A 410 25.72 -5.64 6.71
N LEU A 411 25.90 -5.04 7.89
CA LEU A 411 26.25 -5.79 9.10
C LEU A 411 25.20 -6.83 9.45
N ARG A 412 23.91 -6.49 9.34
CA ARG A 412 22.83 -7.43 9.61
C ARG A 412 22.81 -8.61 8.64
N LYS A 413 23.22 -8.41 7.38
CA LYS A 413 23.34 -9.53 6.42
C LYS A 413 24.44 -10.53 6.78
N GLN A 414 25.47 -10.08 7.50
CA GLN A 414 26.64 -10.87 7.87
C GLN A 414 26.58 -11.44 9.28
N SER A 415 25.84 -10.78 10.18
CA SER A 415 25.79 -11.14 11.60
C SER A 415 24.80 -12.27 11.83
N CYS A 416 25.26 -13.36 12.45
CA CYS A 416 24.41 -14.48 12.85
C CYS A 416 23.65 -14.23 14.17
N SER A 417 24.20 -13.39 15.08
CA SER A 417 23.59 -13.07 16.37
C SER A 417 23.34 -11.58 16.57
N ASP A 418 22.37 -11.25 17.43
CA ASP A 418 22.04 -9.86 17.77
C ASP A 418 23.21 -9.20 18.54
N GLU A 419 23.95 -9.94 19.37
CA GLU A 419 25.12 -9.42 20.11
C GLU A 419 26.28 -9.04 19.19
N LEU A 420 26.62 -9.91 18.23
CA LEU A 420 27.66 -9.62 17.23
C LEU A 420 27.27 -8.43 16.36
N PHE A 421 25.98 -8.33 16.01
CA PHE A 421 25.43 -7.17 15.32
C PHE A 421 25.62 -5.90 16.14
N LEU A 422 25.21 -5.88 17.41
CA LEU A 422 25.30 -4.70 18.28
C LEU A 422 26.75 -4.23 18.49
N ARG A 423 27.66 -5.16 18.75
CA ARG A 423 29.10 -4.86 18.91
C ARG A 423 29.67 -4.25 17.64
N SER A 424 29.40 -4.87 16.48
CA SER A 424 29.92 -4.39 15.19
C SER A 424 29.28 -3.07 14.77
N ALA A 425 27.98 -2.89 15.04
CA ALA A 425 27.25 -1.67 14.76
C ALA A 425 27.83 -0.46 15.50
N LYS A 426 28.18 -0.63 16.77
CA LYS A 426 28.83 0.42 17.57
C LYS A 426 30.13 0.89 16.92
N PHE A 427 31.03 -0.05 16.61
CA PHE A 427 32.31 0.28 15.96
C PHE A 427 32.14 0.91 14.58
N ALA A 428 31.17 0.43 13.79
CA ALA A 428 30.89 0.98 12.48
C ALA A 428 30.42 2.43 12.56
N ILE A 429 29.51 2.73 13.49
CA ILE A 429 28.96 4.07 13.70
C ILE A 429 30.04 5.05 14.16
N GLU A 430 30.85 4.65 15.14
CA GLU A 430 31.99 5.45 15.63
C GLU A 430 32.98 5.76 14.50
N ASN A 431 33.20 4.82 13.57
CA ASN A 431 34.12 4.99 12.46
C ASN A 431 33.61 5.90 11.32
N ILE A 432 32.31 6.22 11.26
CA ILE A 432 31.73 6.99 10.13
C ILE A 432 32.40 8.35 9.97
N LEU A 433 32.60 9.08 11.07
CA LEU A 433 33.18 10.42 10.99
C LEU A 433 34.68 10.41 10.67
N HIS A 434 35.42 9.42 11.17
CA HIS A 434 36.82 9.22 10.78
C HIS A 434 36.91 9.00 9.26
N CYS A 435 36.11 8.08 8.74
CA CYS A 435 36.02 7.81 7.30
C CYS A 435 35.63 9.06 6.49
N PHE A 436 34.65 9.84 6.96
CA PHE A 436 34.21 11.06 6.29
C PHE A 436 35.26 12.18 6.34
N SER A 437 36.13 12.18 7.34
CA SER A 437 37.26 13.11 7.47
C SER A 437 38.48 12.69 6.61
N GLY A 438 38.41 11.54 5.94
CA GLY A 438 39.49 11.00 5.13
C GLY A 438 40.43 10.03 5.88
N ASP A 439 40.20 9.79 7.17
CA ASP A 439 40.93 8.77 7.93
C ASP A 439 40.28 7.39 7.74
N HIS A 440 40.92 6.55 6.93
CA HIS A 440 40.42 5.22 6.61
C HIS A 440 41.16 4.09 7.34
N LYS A 441 42.03 4.39 8.31
CA LYS A 441 42.85 3.37 9.00
C LYS A 441 42.02 2.21 9.56
N MET A 442 40.89 2.54 10.18
CA MET A 442 40.00 1.55 10.80
C MET A 442 38.86 1.06 9.88
N CYS A 443 38.78 1.55 8.63
CA CYS A 443 37.68 1.21 7.72
C CYS A 443 37.67 -0.28 7.33
N LYS A 444 38.85 -0.91 7.25
CA LYS A 444 38.99 -2.34 6.91
C LYS A 444 38.27 -3.23 7.94
N GLU A 445 38.36 -2.88 9.22
CA GLU A 445 37.81 -3.67 10.32
C GLU A 445 36.40 -3.23 10.70
N ARG A 446 36.15 -1.90 10.71
CA ARG A 446 34.95 -1.33 11.33
C ARG A 446 33.86 -0.96 10.32
N SER A 447 34.18 -0.78 9.04
CA SER A 447 33.21 -0.36 8.04
C SER A 447 32.91 -1.50 7.06
N ARG A 448 31.62 -1.70 6.75
CA ARG A 448 31.17 -2.60 5.69
C ARG A 448 30.86 -1.88 4.39
N VAL A 449 30.99 -0.54 4.37
CA VAL A 449 30.64 0.27 3.19
C VAL A 449 31.85 0.88 2.49
N CYS A 450 32.82 1.40 3.23
CA CYS A 450 34.08 1.89 2.66
C CYS A 450 34.97 0.69 2.28
N THR A 451 35.43 0.66 1.04
CA THR A 451 36.27 -0.42 0.48
C THR A 451 37.77 -0.10 0.52
N TYR A 452 38.22 0.78 1.42
CA TYR A 452 39.64 1.11 1.66
C TYR A 452 40.46 1.21 0.35
N ARG A 453 40.24 2.24 -0.45
CA ARG A 453 41.13 2.60 -1.56
C ARG A 453 41.47 4.08 -1.47
N VAL A 454 42.76 4.41 -1.62
CA VAL A 454 43.31 5.77 -1.50
C VAL A 454 42.64 6.75 -2.48
N THR A 455 42.08 6.25 -3.59
CA THR A 455 41.27 7.01 -4.57
C THR A 455 39.76 6.99 -4.27
N SER A 456 39.37 7.08 -3.00
CA SER A 456 37.95 7.10 -2.62
C SER A 456 37.26 8.38 -3.11
N SER A 457 36.28 8.21 -3.98
CA SER A 457 35.43 9.32 -4.45
C SER A 457 34.57 9.87 -3.31
N TYR A 458 34.89 11.08 -2.85
CA TYR A 458 34.11 11.82 -1.84
C TYR A 458 32.84 12.46 -2.39
N LYS A 459 32.44 12.18 -3.65
CA LYS A 459 31.23 12.72 -4.31
C LYS A 459 29.94 12.56 -3.48
N HIS A 460 29.91 11.60 -2.57
CA HIS A 460 28.79 11.33 -1.67
C HIS A 460 28.74 12.23 -0.43
N LEU A 461 29.80 12.98 -0.12
CA LEU A 461 29.89 13.95 0.98
C LEU A 461 29.43 15.34 0.53
N PRO A 462 29.15 16.27 1.47
CA PRO A 462 28.85 17.65 1.13
C PRO A 462 29.93 18.24 0.21
N TYR A 463 29.53 18.68 -0.98
CA TYR A 463 30.40 19.31 -1.98
C TYR A 463 31.55 18.42 -2.50
N GLY A 464 31.53 17.12 -2.23
CA GLY A 464 32.54 16.21 -2.79
C GLY A 464 33.90 16.25 -2.10
N GLU A 465 34.02 16.88 -0.92
CA GLU A 465 35.27 17.05 -0.18
C GLU A 465 35.22 16.27 1.16
N PRO A 466 36.38 15.83 1.71
CA PRO A 466 36.46 15.32 3.08
C PRO A 466 35.96 16.34 4.10
N LEU A 467 35.40 15.85 5.21
CA LEU A 467 34.93 16.71 6.29
C LEU A 467 36.11 17.30 7.08
N ALA A 468 36.37 18.60 6.90
CA ALA A 468 37.29 19.37 7.73
C ALA A 468 36.60 19.87 9.01
N LEU A 469 36.16 18.93 9.87
CA LEU A 469 35.53 19.28 11.15
C LEU A 469 36.58 19.41 12.27
N GLN A 470 36.47 20.46 13.08
CA GLN A 470 37.23 20.58 14.33
C GLN A 470 36.81 19.50 15.33
N GLU A 471 37.68 19.19 16.30
CA GLU A 471 37.41 18.11 17.27
C GLU A 471 36.19 18.39 18.15
N SER A 472 35.95 19.66 18.50
CA SER A 472 34.72 20.11 19.18
C SER A 472 33.46 19.82 18.35
N ASP A 473 33.50 20.11 17.04
CA ASP A 473 32.38 19.89 16.14
C ASP A 473 32.14 18.39 15.89
N LYS A 474 33.21 17.60 15.79
CA LYS A 474 33.09 16.13 15.73
C LYS A 474 32.36 15.60 16.96
N LYS A 475 32.71 16.05 18.17
CA LYS A 475 32.02 15.65 19.42
C LYS A 475 30.53 15.98 19.38
N ILE A 476 30.13 17.12 18.82
CA ILE A 476 28.72 17.49 18.64
C ILE A 476 28.01 16.52 17.70
N VAL A 477 28.63 16.20 16.55
CA VAL A 477 28.04 15.27 15.57
C VAL A 477 27.95 13.86 16.14
N VAL A 478 29.01 13.35 16.80
CA VAL A 478 28.99 12.06 17.52
C VAL A 478 27.92 12.06 18.59
N GLY A 479 27.80 13.13 19.38
CA GLY A 479 26.76 13.27 20.39
C GLY A 479 25.35 13.13 19.80
N ASN A 480 25.09 13.76 18.64
CA ASN A 480 23.80 13.64 17.95
C ASN A 480 23.56 12.26 17.33
N ILE A 481 24.62 11.57 16.88
CA ILE A 481 24.56 10.16 16.47
C ILE A 481 24.18 9.29 17.66
N ASN A 482 24.87 9.44 18.80
CA ASN A 482 24.67 8.67 20.01
C ASN A 482 23.30 8.93 20.66
N LYS A 483 22.71 10.14 20.55
CA LYS A 483 21.31 10.38 20.94
C LYS A 483 20.30 9.44 20.26
N THR A 484 20.67 8.85 19.12
CA THR A 484 19.78 8.00 18.32
C THR A 484 20.21 6.53 18.31
N PHE A 485 21.52 6.29 18.26
CA PHE A 485 22.15 4.98 18.07
C PHE A 485 23.23 4.69 19.11
N ASP A 486 22.99 5.06 20.37
CA ASP A 486 23.72 4.51 21.51
C ASP A 486 23.42 3.00 21.68
N ALA A 487 24.01 2.38 22.71
CA ALA A 487 23.79 0.96 22.99
C ALA A 487 22.29 0.61 23.15
N THR A 488 21.51 1.50 23.76
CA THR A 488 20.05 1.31 23.93
C THR A 488 19.33 1.48 22.61
N GLY A 489 19.58 2.57 21.88
CA GLY A 489 18.99 2.85 20.58
C GLY A 489 19.30 1.78 19.53
N LEU A 490 20.49 1.18 19.56
CA LEU A 490 20.87 0.06 18.70
C LEU A 490 20.10 -1.22 19.03
N LYS A 491 19.87 -1.51 20.32
CA LYS A 491 19.00 -2.64 20.75
C LYS A 491 17.57 -2.48 20.22
N GLU A 492 17.03 -1.26 20.31
CA GLU A 492 15.68 -0.94 19.82
C GLU A 492 15.51 -1.14 18.29
N VAL A 493 16.60 -1.14 17.51
CA VAL A 493 16.58 -1.32 16.05
C VAL A 493 17.36 -2.56 15.58
N ALA A 494 17.66 -3.52 16.47
CA ALA A 494 18.57 -4.63 16.16
C ALA A 494 18.13 -5.46 14.93
N LYS A 495 16.82 -5.54 14.67
CA LYS A 495 16.23 -6.24 13.51
C LYS A 495 16.06 -5.37 12.26
N LEU A 496 16.31 -4.06 12.36
CA LEU A 496 16.12 -3.08 11.28
C LEU A 496 14.70 -3.03 10.71
N PHE A 497 13.71 -3.45 11.49
CA PHE A 497 12.30 -3.44 11.10
C PHE A 497 11.77 -2.01 10.90
N ASN A 498 10.73 -1.89 10.09
CA ASN A 498 10.11 -0.61 9.75
C ASN A 498 8.59 -0.74 9.71
N THR A 499 7.88 0.39 9.73
CA THR A 499 6.41 0.46 9.74
C THR A 499 5.80 0.72 8.36
N ASN A 500 6.59 0.59 7.29
CA ASN A 500 6.20 1.07 5.96
C ASN A 500 4.98 0.34 5.39
N ALA A 501 4.80 -0.95 5.73
CA ALA A 501 3.66 -1.69 5.22
C ALA A 501 2.37 -1.34 5.96
N CYS A 502 2.43 -1.01 7.26
CA CYS A 502 1.31 -0.38 7.95
C CYS A 502 1.01 1.02 7.39
N GLU A 503 2.01 1.87 7.17
CA GLU A 503 1.82 3.19 6.54
C GLU A 503 1.18 3.07 5.14
N SER A 504 1.61 2.09 4.34
CA SER A 504 1.02 1.79 3.03
C SER A 504 -0.43 1.33 3.14
N LEU A 505 -0.77 0.55 4.15
CA LEU A 505 -2.13 0.10 4.40
C LEU A 505 -2.98 1.26 4.88
N ASN A 506 -2.49 2.10 5.79
CA ASN A 506 -3.13 3.33 6.27
C ASN A 506 -3.45 4.27 5.10
N ALA A 507 -2.50 4.51 4.20
CA ALA A 507 -2.73 5.27 2.98
C ALA A 507 -3.81 4.65 2.08
N SER A 508 -3.86 3.31 2.02
CA SER A 508 -4.90 2.59 1.26
C SER A 508 -6.26 2.73 1.94
N VAL A 509 -6.35 2.64 3.27
CA VAL A 509 -7.59 2.86 4.02
C VAL A 509 -8.14 4.26 3.77
N PHE A 510 -7.32 5.32 3.83
CA PHE A 510 -7.79 6.68 3.51
C PHE A 510 -7.95 6.95 2.01
N HIS A 511 -7.64 5.98 1.16
CA HIS A 511 -8.15 5.96 -0.20
C HIS A 511 -9.61 5.50 -0.25
N TYR A 512 -10.09 4.70 0.69
CA TYR A 512 -11.46 4.18 0.71
C TYR A 512 -12.35 5.02 1.63
N ALA A 513 -11.80 5.46 2.76
CA ALA A 513 -12.41 6.41 3.69
C ALA A 513 -11.61 7.72 3.71
N PRO A 514 -11.80 8.63 2.73
CA PRO A 514 -11.07 9.91 2.69
C PRO A 514 -11.17 10.69 4.01
N LYS A 515 -10.05 11.30 4.43
CA LYS A 515 -9.99 12.16 5.62
C LYS A 515 -10.89 13.40 5.56
N THR A 516 -11.37 13.74 4.37
CA THR A 516 -12.29 14.87 4.11
C THR A 516 -13.76 14.51 4.34
N SER A 517 -14.06 13.22 4.56
CA SER A 517 -15.43 12.71 4.67
C SER A 517 -15.58 11.90 5.96
N PHE A 518 -16.72 12.06 6.65
CA PHE A 518 -16.99 11.35 7.90
C PHE A 518 -17.96 10.19 7.67
N TYR A 519 -17.57 8.99 8.08
CA TYR A 519 -18.36 7.77 7.89
C TYR A 519 -18.80 7.20 9.22
N ALA A 520 -19.85 7.76 9.82
CA ALA A 520 -20.32 7.28 11.13
C ALA A 520 -20.63 5.77 11.12
N ARG A 521 -21.46 5.28 10.18
CA ARG A 521 -21.88 3.88 10.11
C ARG A 521 -20.89 2.98 9.36
N ASN A 522 -20.31 3.47 8.26
CA ASN A 522 -19.61 2.62 7.29
C ASN A 522 -18.08 2.75 7.30
N PHE A 523 -17.49 3.47 8.27
CA PHE A 523 -16.03 3.57 8.38
C PHE A 523 -15.37 2.19 8.49
N ALA A 524 -15.90 1.33 9.36
CA ALA A 524 -15.41 -0.04 9.52
C ALA A 524 -15.45 -0.81 8.18
N ALA A 525 -16.57 -0.79 7.47
CA ALA A 525 -16.73 -1.44 6.18
C ALA A 525 -15.70 -0.97 5.13
N LEU A 526 -15.42 0.33 5.08
CA LEU A 526 -14.41 0.90 4.18
C LEU A 526 -12.98 0.48 4.57
N CYS A 527 -12.65 0.46 5.87
CA CYS A 527 -11.39 -0.07 6.38
C CYS A 527 -11.21 -1.55 6.00
N HIS A 528 -12.22 -2.39 6.28
CA HIS A 528 -12.23 -3.80 5.90
C HIS A 528 -12.14 -4.00 4.38
N SER A 529 -12.78 -3.13 3.58
CA SER A 529 -12.68 -3.16 2.13
C SER A 529 -11.24 -2.94 1.63
N ALA A 530 -10.52 -1.99 2.22
CA ALA A 530 -9.12 -1.73 1.87
C ALA A 530 -8.21 -2.90 2.29
N VAL A 531 -8.41 -3.46 3.48
CA VAL A 531 -7.65 -4.60 4.03
C VAL A 531 -7.87 -5.86 3.21
N HIS A 532 -9.12 -6.22 2.93
CA HIS A 532 -9.46 -7.37 2.10
C HIS A 532 -8.92 -7.24 0.66
N THR A 533 -8.95 -6.02 0.09
CA THR A 533 -8.34 -5.71 -1.21
C THR A 533 -6.81 -5.78 -1.18
N ARG A 534 -6.18 -5.49 -0.02
CA ARG A 534 -4.74 -5.65 0.18
C ARG A 534 -4.34 -7.13 0.17
N SER A 535 -5.08 -7.99 0.86
CA SER A 535 -4.79 -9.43 0.92
C SER A 535 -5.08 -10.17 -0.40
N LEU A 536 -6.21 -9.88 -1.05
CA LEU A 536 -6.67 -10.68 -2.21
C LEU A 536 -6.45 -10.03 -3.58
N GLY A 537 -6.25 -8.72 -3.63
CA GLY A 537 -6.34 -7.94 -4.87
C GLY A 537 -7.75 -7.41 -5.16
N PRO A 538 -7.88 -6.33 -5.97
CA PRO A 538 -9.16 -5.67 -6.20
C PRO A 538 -10.17 -6.54 -6.94
N SER A 539 -9.74 -7.39 -7.88
CA SER A 539 -10.67 -8.30 -8.57
C SER A 539 -11.28 -9.31 -7.62
N LYS A 540 -10.46 -10.18 -7.01
CA LYS A 540 -10.93 -11.23 -6.09
C LYS A 540 -11.73 -10.65 -4.94
N SER A 541 -11.27 -9.53 -4.37
CA SER A 541 -12.01 -8.86 -3.30
C SER A 541 -13.39 -8.39 -3.75
N SER A 542 -13.52 -7.78 -4.93
CA SER A 542 -14.80 -7.22 -5.37
C SER A 542 -15.77 -8.32 -5.78
N MET A 543 -15.27 -9.37 -6.43
CA MET A 543 -16.08 -10.52 -6.83
C MET A 543 -16.63 -11.25 -5.60
N LYS A 544 -15.80 -11.60 -4.61
CA LYS A 544 -16.28 -12.29 -3.40
C LYS A 544 -17.38 -11.52 -2.66
N VAL A 545 -17.28 -10.19 -2.59
CA VAL A 545 -18.29 -9.34 -1.93
C VAL A 545 -19.59 -9.33 -2.73
N ALA A 546 -19.48 -9.13 -4.05
CA ALA A 546 -20.64 -9.17 -4.92
C ALA A 546 -21.34 -10.53 -4.82
N GLU A 547 -20.60 -11.63 -4.98
CA GLU A 547 -21.14 -13.00 -4.90
C GLU A 547 -21.80 -13.29 -3.55
N LYS A 548 -21.22 -12.81 -2.45
CA LYS A 548 -21.79 -13.00 -1.11
C LYS A 548 -23.12 -12.26 -0.94
N VAL A 549 -23.25 -11.05 -1.47
CA VAL A 549 -24.48 -10.25 -1.32
C VAL A 549 -25.55 -10.63 -2.33
N THR A 550 -25.15 -11.08 -3.52
CA THR A 550 -26.09 -11.39 -4.60
C THR A 550 -26.41 -12.88 -4.70
N GLY A 551 -25.67 -13.74 -4.02
CA GLY A 551 -25.79 -15.20 -4.15
C GLY A 551 -25.39 -15.74 -5.54
N LYS A 552 -24.97 -14.88 -6.48
CA LYS A 552 -24.69 -15.24 -7.87
C LYS A 552 -23.19 -15.11 -8.14
N LYS A 553 -22.58 -16.21 -8.59
CA LYS A 553 -21.20 -16.23 -9.09
C LYS A 553 -21.06 -15.33 -10.31
N ILE A 554 -20.02 -14.52 -10.36
CA ILE A 554 -19.74 -13.68 -11.53
C ILE A 554 -19.15 -14.58 -12.63
N SER A 555 -19.80 -14.62 -13.79
CA SER A 555 -19.33 -15.43 -14.93
C SER A 555 -17.93 -15.01 -15.37
N LEU A 556 -17.08 -16.00 -15.66
CA LEU A 556 -15.72 -15.81 -16.18
C LEU A 556 -15.69 -15.09 -17.53
N HIS A 557 -16.77 -15.20 -18.31
CA HIS A 557 -16.89 -14.53 -19.60
C HIS A 557 -17.51 -13.13 -19.48
N SER A 558 -17.95 -12.72 -18.29
CA SER A 558 -18.55 -11.40 -18.10
C SER A 558 -17.54 -10.27 -18.30
N MET A 559 -18.03 -9.14 -18.82
CA MET A 559 -17.23 -7.92 -18.91
C MET A 559 -16.70 -7.47 -17.54
N ILE A 560 -17.48 -7.68 -16.47
CA ILE A 560 -17.09 -7.38 -15.08
C ILE A 560 -15.83 -8.16 -14.70
N TYR A 561 -15.83 -9.49 -14.91
CA TYR A 561 -14.68 -10.34 -14.62
C TYR A 561 -13.43 -9.88 -15.39
N ASN A 562 -13.57 -9.67 -16.70
CA ASN A 562 -12.47 -9.28 -17.58
C ASN A 562 -11.86 -7.93 -17.20
N GLN A 563 -12.69 -6.92 -16.89
CA GLN A 563 -12.24 -5.60 -16.47
C GLN A 563 -11.55 -5.63 -15.10
N LEU A 564 -12.10 -6.38 -14.14
CA LEU A 564 -11.48 -6.54 -12.83
C LEU A 564 -10.14 -7.27 -12.92
N LYS A 565 -10.03 -8.32 -13.73
CA LYS A 565 -8.75 -9.01 -13.98
C LYS A 565 -7.73 -8.13 -14.70
N ALA A 566 -8.16 -7.28 -15.63
CA ALA A 566 -7.28 -6.31 -16.26
C ALA A 566 -6.71 -5.31 -15.24
N LYS A 567 -7.50 -4.88 -14.25
CA LYS A 567 -7.03 -4.04 -13.14
C LYS A 567 -5.98 -4.75 -12.28
N ASP A 568 -6.18 -6.03 -11.97
CA ASP A 568 -5.19 -6.83 -11.23
C ASP A 568 -3.85 -6.93 -12.00
N ARG A 569 -3.90 -7.28 -13.30
CA ARG A 569 -2.70 -7.37 -14.15
C ARG A 569 -1.93 -6.05 -14.19
N ARG A 570 -2.65 -4.92 -14.33
CA ARG A 570 -2.04 -3.57 -14.32
C ARG A 570 -1.40 -3.26 -12.97
N ARG A 571 -2.07 -3.58 -11.85
CA ARG A 571 -1.53 -3.39 -10.51
C ARG A 571 -0.25 -4.20 -10.30
N GLU A 572 -0.23 -5.46 -10.74
CA GLU A 572 0.93 -6.32 -10.63
C GLU A 572 2.10 -5.80 -11.47
N TYR A 573 1.85 -5.42 -12.72
CA TYR A 573 2.84 -4.76 -13.58
C TYR A 573 3.41 -3.51 -12.89
N ASP A 574 2.55 -2.64 -12.36
CA ASP A 574 2.97 -1.43 -11.66
C ASP A 574 3.77 -1.72 -10.41
N SER A 575 3.41 -2.76 -9.66
CA SER A 575 4.14 -3.19 -8.46
C SER A 575 5.55 -3.65 -8.83
N ARG A 576 5.68 -4.55 -9.81
CA ARG A 576 6.98 -5.03 -10.32
C ARG A 576 7.82 -3.88 -10.88
N ARG A 577 7.21 -3.01 -11.68
CA ARG A 577 7.87 -1.80 -12.21
C ARG A 577 8.37 -0.90 -11.09
N LYS A 578 7.55 -0.62 -10.07
CA LYS A 578 7.91 0.25 -8.94
C LYS A 578 8.98 -0.35 -8.03
N ALA A 579 9.04 -1.68 -7.94
CA ALA A 579 10.10 -2.39 -7.22
C ALA A 579 11.46 -2.29 -7.93
N SER A 580 11.47 -2.14 -9.26
CA SER A 580 12.70 -2.08 -10.05
C SER A 580 13.61 -0.91 -9.66
N VAL A 581 14.91 -1.20 -9.66
CA VAL A 581 15.99 -0.21 -9.44
C VAL A 581 15.85 0.97 -10.40
N ARG A 582 15.65 0.68 -11.69
CA ARG A 582 15.48 1.70 -12.75
C ARG A 582 14.39 2.69 -12.40
N TYR A 583 13.21 2.22 -11.98
CA TYR A 583 12.12 3.11 -11.60
C TYR A 583 12.46 3.95 -10.36
N LYS A 584 13.10 3.35 -9.34
CA LYS A 584 13.52 4.06 -8.13
C LYS A 584 14.51 5.20 -8.44
N ILE A 585 15.47 4.96 -9.32
CA ILE A 585 16.44 5.96 -9.80
C ILE A 585 15.72 7.09 -10.56
N VAL A 586 14.94 6.75 -11.58
CA VAL A 586 14.20 7.74 -12.40
C VAL A 586 13.32 8.61 -11.52
N ARG A 587 12.58 7.99 -10.59
CA ARG A 587 11.71 8.70 -9.67
C ARG A 587 12.47 9.63 -8.72
N PHE A 588 13.64 9.23 -8.23
CA PHE A 588 14.47 10.08 -7.40
C PHE A 588 14.91 11.34 -8.15
N TYR A 589 15.40 11.20 -9.38
CA TYR A 589 15.79 12.35 -10.20
C TYR A 589 14.62 13.24 -10.57
N LEU A 590 13.46 12.67 -10.90
CA LEU A 590 12.24 13.46 -11.11
C LEU A 590 11.85 14.28 -9.87
N ARG A 591 12.00 13.71 -8.66
CA ARG A 591 11.78 14.44 -7.40
C ARG A 591 12.82 15.54 -7.18
N LYS A 592 14.11 15.25 -7.40
CA LYS A 592 15.17 16.26 -7.32
C LYS A 592 14.90 17.41 -8.29
N ARG A 593 14.55 17.10 -9.55
CA ARG A 593 14.19 18.10 -10.57
C ARG A 593 12.99 18.94 -10.14
N HIS A 594 11.96 18.32 -9.55
CA HIS A 594 10.79 19.06 -9.06
C HIS A 594 11.13 19.96 -7.85
N ALA A 595 11.93 19.47 -6.91
CA ALA A 595 12.34 20.23 -5.73
C ALA A 595 13.28 21.39 -6.07
N ASN A 596 14.11 21.22 -7.10
CA ASN A 596 15.09 22.20 -7.56
C ASN A 596 14.57 23.06 -8.74
N ARG A 597 13.25 23.19 -8.92
CA ARG A 597 12.67 24.02 -10.00
C ARG A 597 13.11 25.48 -9.95
N ALA A 598 13.41 26.01 -8.76
CA ALA A 598 13.98 27.34 -8.59
C ALA A 598 15.43 27.42 -9.10
N LEU A 599 16.27 26.42 -8.79
CA LEU A 599 17.65 26.33 -9.29
C LEU A 599 17.73 26.08 -10.80
N TYR A 600 16.75 25.40 -11.39
CA TYR A 600 16.69 25.15 -12.84
C TYR A 600 16.30 26.37 -13.68
N ARG A 601 15.68 27.41 -13.09
CA ARG A 601 15.47 28.67 -13.82
C ARG A 601 16.78 29.44 -14.00
N ASP A 602 17.73 29.30 -13.06
CA ASP A 602 18.90 30.18 -12.98
C ASP A 602 20.30 29.49 -12.92
N GLY A 603 20.45 28.16 -13.04
CA GLY A 603 21.80 27.61 -13.25
C GLY A 603 22.07 26.12 -12.96
N LEU A 604 23.17 25.64 -13.54
CA LEU A 604 23.94 24.43 -13.21
C LEU A 604 23.43 23.02 -13.58
N TYR A 605 22.17 22.83 -14.00
CA TYR A 605 21.68 21.47 -14.35
C TYR A 605 20.99 21.34 -15.72
N ALA A 606 21.22 22.30 -16.63
CA ALA A 606 20.64 22.32 -17.97
C ALA A 606 21.26 21.31 -18.97
N SER A 607 22.37 20.65 -18.64
CA SER A 607 23.06 19.76 -19.60
C SER A 607 22.35 18.41 -19.78
N GLU A 608 22.06 18.06 -21.02
CA GLU A 608 21.34 16.86 -21.48
C GLU A 608 22.07 15.50 -21.27
N SER A 609 23.28 15.48 -20.72
CA SER A 609 24.08 14.25 -20.58
C SER A 609 23.77 13.46 -19.30
N MET A 610 22.54 12.96 -19.18
CA MET A 610 22.11 12.10 -18.06
C MET A 610 22.54 10.62 -18.16
N SER A 611 23.35 10.21 -19.14
CA SER A 611 23.63 8.77 -19.36
C SER A 611 24.78 8.20 -18.52
N SER A 612 25.87 8.92 -18.28
CA SER A 612 27.12 8.31 -17.75
C SER A 612 27.46 8.68 -16.29
N THR A 613 27.11 9.86 -15.80
CA THR A 613 27.31 10.29 -14.39
C THR A 613 26.21 9.79 -13.44
N SER A 614 25.15 9.22 -14.00
CA SER A 614 23.86 8.86 -13.37
C SER A 614 23.92 7.78 -12.29
N ALA A 615 24.97 6.95 -12.28
CA ALA A 615 25.15 5.86 -11.33
C ALA A 615 25.84 6.27 -10.02
N ALA A 616 26.65 7.33 -10.01
CA ALA A 616 27.54 7.66 -8.89
C ALA A 616 26.81 8.21 -7.65
N ASP A 617 25.81 9.08 -7.83
CA ASP A 617 25.01 9.65 -6.72
C ASP A 617 24.07 8.62 -6.06
N HIS A 618 23.75 7.55 -6.79
CA HIS A 618 22.97 6.39 -6.34
C HIS A 618 23.85 5.17 -5.99
N SER A 619 25.16 5.26 -6.18
CA SER A 619 26.10 4.12 -6.11
C SER A 619 26.26 3.52 -4.72
N TYR A 620 25.84 4.24 -3.68
CA TYR A 620 25.86 3.70 -2.31
C TYR A 620 24.88 2.53 -2.11
N GLY A 621 23.90 2.31 -3.00
CA GLY A 621 22.86 1.30 -2.81
C GLY A 621 22.65 0.28 -3.92
N LEU A 622 23.45 0.27 -4.99
CA LEU A 622 23.10 -0.48 -6.22
C LEU A 622 24.22 -1.23 -6.93
N LYS A 623 25.46 -1.23 -6.40
CA LYS A 623 26.39 -2.29 -6.80
C LYS A 623 25.98 -3.55 -6.05
N VAL A 624 25.23 -4.41 -6.76
CA VAL A 624 25.01 -5.82 -6.40
C VAL A 624 26.36 -6.51 -6.32
#